data_AF-A0AAW2CLC2-F1
#
_entry.id   AF-A0AAW2CLC2-F1
#
_cell.length_a   1.000
_cell.length_b   1.000
_cell.length_c   1.000
_cell.angle_alpha   90.00
_cell.angle_beta   90.00
_cell.angle_gamma   90.00
#
_symmetry.space_group_name_H-M   'P 1'
#
loop_
_entity.id
_entity.type
_entity.pdbx_description
1 polymer ?
#
loop_
_entity_poly.entity_id
_entity_poly.type
_entity_poly.pdbx_seq_one_letter_code
_entity_poly.pdbx_strand_id
1 'polypeptide(L)'
;MFCVFNALGQISFAFAGHAVALEIQATIPSTPESPSKVPTWKGALGAYFINAICYFPVALIGYWAFGQDVDDNVLVNLKKPVWLIASANLMVVIYIIGSYQVYAILVFELLDRMMVKKINFPPGIALRLIARSSYVAYTLFVGITFPFFGDLLGFFGGFGFSPTSYSPSIMWLVIKKPKRFSAKWIISWSCIFVGFFIMLPSTIGGFRNIIADASTYSFYT
;
A
#
# COMPACT_ATOMS: atom_id res chain seq x y z
N MET A 1 16.37 -6.34 15.09
CA MET A 1 15.92 -4.95 15.35
C MET A 1 15.39 -4.29 14.07
N PHE A 2 16.17 -4.23 12.97
CA PHE A 2 15.70 -3.64 11.71
C PHE A 2 14.48 -4.35 11.09
N CYS A 3 14.36 -5.67 11.22
CA CYS A 3 13.15 -6.39 10.78
C CYS A 3 11.88 -5.95 11.52
N VAL A 4 11.98 -5.59 12.81
CA VAL A 4 10.82 -5.07 13.57
C VAL A 4 10.40 -3.71 13.04
N PHE A 5 11.36 -2.87 12.70
CA PHE A 5 11.06 -1.58 12.08
C PHE A 5 10.45 -1.73 10.69
N ASN A 6 10.99 -2.64 9.88
CA ASN A 6 10.41 -2.98 8.57
C ASN A 6 8.96 -3.48 8.70
N ALA A 7 8.69 -4.35 9.68
CA ALA A 7 7.35 -4.88 9.95
C ALA A 7 6.33 -3.79 10.29
N LEU A 8 6.72 -2.71 11.00
CA LEU A 8 5.84 -1.56 11.21
C LEU A 8 5.40 -0.93 9.89
N GLY A 9 6.30 -0.85 8.92
CA GLY A 9 6.01 -0.40 7.56
C GLY A 9 5.08 -1.37 6.83
N GLN A 10 5.33 -2.67 6.90
CA GLN A 10 4.49 -3.69 6.27
C GLN A 10 3.04 -3.63 6.80
N ILE A 11 2.87 -3.44 8.11
CA ILE A 11 1.55 -3.21 8.74
C ILE A 11 0.92 -1.92 8.20
N SER A 12 1.68 -0.82 8.12
CA SER A 12 1.17 0.43 7.57
C SER A 12 0.73 0.28 6.11
N PHE A 13 1.46 -0.50 5.30
CA PHE A 13 1.10 -0.80 3.93
C PHE A 13 -0.19 -1.63 3.85
N ALA A 14 -0.32 -2.66 4.70
CA ALA A 14 -1.51 -3.53 4.72
C ALA A 14 -2.81 -2.76 5.01
N PHE A 15 -2.73 -1.64 5.73
CA PHE A 15 -3.88 -0.80 6.09
C PHE A 15 -4.02 0.49 5.26
N ALA A 16 -3.38 0.57 4.08
CA ALA A 16 -3.29 1.74 3.21
C ALA A 16 -4.58 2.10 2.40
N GLY A 17 -5.76 1.78 2.91
CA GLY A 17 -7.04 2.03 2.23
C GLY A 17 -7.38 3.51 2.03
N HIS A 18 -6.70 4.42 2.73
CA HIS A 18 -6.91 5.87 2.61
C HIS A 18 -6.54 6.43 1.24
N ALA A 19 -5.67 5.75 0.47
CA ALA A 19 -5.25 6.18 -0.86
C ALA A 19 -6.37 6.14 -1.92
N VAL A 20 -7.41 5.34 -1.68
CA VAL A 20 -8.57 5.21 -2.58
C VAL A 20 -9.88 5.67 -1.93
N ALA A 21 -9.80 6.17 -0.69
CA ALA A 21 -10.98 6.48 0.11
C ALA A 21 -11.80 7.64 -0.49
N LEU A 22 -11.13 8.61 -1.12
CA LEU A 22 -11.80 9.76 -1.74
C LEU A 22 -12.48 9.37 -3.06
N GLU A 23 -11.85 8.50 -3.84
CA GLU A 23 -12.38 7.93 -5.06
C GLU A 23 -13.63 7.08 -4.77
N ILE A 24 -13.58 6.24 -3.73
CA ILE A 24 -14.74 5.48 -3.26
C ILE A 24 -15.84 6.45 -2.77
N GLN A 25 -15.48 7.43 -1.94
CA GLN A 25 -16.44 8.41 -1.43
C GLN A 25 -17.13 9.21 -2.56
N ALA A 26 -16.41 9.51 -3.64
CA ALA A 26 -16.94 10.23 -4.79
C ALA A 26 -18.01 9.44 -5.56
N THR A 27 -18.04 8.11 -5.44
CA THR A 27 -19.06 7.26 -6.09
C THR A 27 -20.33 7.06 -5.25
N ILE A 28 -20.30 7.44 -3.96
CA ILE A 28 -21.45 7.32 -3.06
C ILE A 28 -22.41 8.50 -3.33
N PRO A 29 -23.72 8.24 -3.57
CA PRO A 29 -24.70 9.29 -3.74
C PRO A 29 -24.68 10.28 -2.58
N SER A 30 -24.59 11.57 -2.89
CA SER A 30 -24.67 12.64 -1.90
C SER A 30 -25.56 13.77 -2.38
N THR A 31 -26.37 14.28 -1.46
CA THR A 31 -27.14 15.52 -1.65
C THR A 31 -26.71 16.55 -0.59
N PRO A 32 -27.00 17.85 -0.77
CA PRO A 32 -26.73 18.86 0.27
C PRO A 32 -27.36 18.50 1.63
N GLU A 33 -28.47 17.77 1.61
CA GLU A 33 -29.21 17.32 2.79
C GLU A 33 -28.68 15.99 3.36
N SER A 34 -28.10 15.14 2.51
CA SER A 34 -27.54 13.83 2.88
C SER A 34 -26.06 13.71 2.45
N PRO A 35 -25.10 14.19 3.27
CA PRO A 35 -23.69 14.12 2.93
C PRO A 35 -23.17 12.67 2.93
N SER A 36 -22.35 12.31 1.94
CA SER A 36 -21.74 10.96 1.82
C SER A 36 -20.79 10.60 2.96
N LYS A 37 -20.45 11.55 3.84
CA LYS A 37 -19.55 11.35 4.99
C LYS A 37 -20.00 10.21 5.90
N VAL A 38 -21.29 10.12 6.23
CA VAL A 38 -21.79 9.10 7.18
C VAL A 38 -21.75 7.70 6.57
N PRO A 39 -22.26 7.47 5.34
CA PRO A 39 -22.08 6.20 4.65
C PRO A 39 -20.60 5.81 4.48
N THR A 40 -19.75 6.76 4.07
CA THR A 40 -18.31 6.50 3.87
C THR A 40 -17.64 6.08 5.18
N TRP A 41 -17.93 6.76 6.29
CA TRP A 41 -17.38 6.39 7.60
C TRP A 41 -17.79 4.98 8.04
N LYS A 42 -19.07 4.63 7.87
CA LYS A 42 -19.56 3.28 8.19
C LYS A 42 -18.93 2.21 7.30
N GLY A 43 -18.82 2.49 6.00
CA GLY A 43 -18.16 1.61 5.03
C GLY A 43 -16.69 1.39 5.36
N ALA A 44 -15.95 2.46 5.67
CA ALA A 44 -14.56 2.38 6.09
C ALA A 44 -14.40 1.52 7.37
N LEU A 45 -15.22 1.78 8.40
CA LEU A 45 -15.17 0.99 9.63
C LEU A 45 -15.41 -0.51 9.38
N GLY A 46 -16.40 -0.85 8.55
CA GLY A 46 -16.66 -2.23 8.14
C GLY A 46 -15.50 -2.85 7.38
N ALA A 47 -14.91 -2.13 6.42
CA ALA A 47 -13.77 -2.61 5.65
C ALA A 47 -12.54 -2.87 6.54
N TYR A 48 -12.19 -1.96 7.44
CA TYR A 48 -11.07 -2.14 8.38
C TYR A 48 -11.32 -3.29 9.36
N PHE A 49 -12.56 -3.51 9.79
CA PHE A 49 -12.93 -4.66 10.63
C PHE A 49 -12.78 -5.99 9.88
N ILE A 50 -13.25 -6.07 8.64
CA ILE A 50 -13.08 -7.26 7.78
C ILE A 50 -11.59 -7.52 7.54
N ASN A 51 -10.80 -6.49 7.20
CA ASN A 51 -9.35 -6.62 7.03
C ASN A 51 -8.67 -7.20 8.27
N ALA A 52 -9.05 -6.74 9.47
CA ALA A 52 -8.51 -7.28 10.71
C ALA A 52 -8.83 -8.78 10.86
N ILE A 53 -10.08 -9.20 10.59
CA ILE A 53 -10.47 -10.61 10.64
C ILE A 53 -9.73 -11.44 9.59
N CYS A 54 -9.37 -10.88 8.44
CA CYS A 54 -8.59 -11.59 7.43
C CYS A 54 -7.10 -11.68 7.77
N TYR A 55 -6.50 -10.60 8.28
CA TYR A 55 -5.05 -10.53 8.51
C TYR A 55 -4.60 -11.14 9.82
N PHE A 56 -5.29 -10.87 10.94
CA PHE A 56 -4.83 -11.33 12.26
C PHE A 56 -4.78 -12.86 12.38
N PRO A 57 -5.80 -13.64 11.94
CA PRO A 57 -5.72 -15.09 12.01
C PRO A 57 -4.58 -15.66 11.17
N VAL A 58 -4.36 -15.15 9.95
CA VAL A 58 -3.27 -15.61 9.09
C VAL A 58 -1.91 -15.30 9.73
N ALA A 59 -1.72 -14.10 10.29
CA ALA A 59 -0.48 -13.73 10.96
C ALA A 59 -0.23 -14.56 12.23
N LEU A 60 -1.26 -14.75 13.07
CA LEU A 60 -1.14 -15.50 14.33
C LEU A 60 -0.92 -17.00 14.08
N ILE A 61 -1.70 -17.61 13.19
CA ILE A 61 -1.55 -19.03 12.84
C ILE A 61 -0.24 -19.27 12.08
N GLY A 62 0.13 -18.38 11.17
CA GLY A 62 1.40 -18.45 10.44
C GLY A 62 2.59 -18.42 11.39
N TYR A 63 2.61 -17.47 12.32
CA TYR A 63 3.66 -17.41 13.35
C TYR A 63 3.63 -18.61 14.29
N TRP A 64 2.44 -19.11 14.67
CA TRP A 64 2.33 -20.31 15.49
C TRP A 64 2.87 -21.57 14.78
N ALA A 65 2.67 -21.69 13.46
CA ALA A 65 3.09 -22.84 12.68
C ALA A 65 4.58 -22.82 12.29
N PHE A 66 5.13 -21.66 11.94
CA PHE A 66 6.49 -21.52 11.39
C PHE A 66 7.47 -20.83 12.34
N GLY A 67 6.99 -20.20 13.42
CA GLY A 67 7.84 -19.51 14.39
C GLY A 67 8.66 -18.39 13.76
N GLN A 68 9.96 -18.39 14.05
CA GLN A 68 10.90 -17.38 13.53
C GLN A 68 11.30 -17.62 12.07
N ASP A 69 11.01 -18.79 11.52
CA ASP A 69 11.35 -19.18 10.14
C ASP A 69 10.23 -18.83 9.13
N VAL A 70 9.27 -17.98 9.53
CA VAL A 70 8.21 -17.52 8.63
C VAL A 70 8.79 -16.54 7.60
N ASP A 71 8.61 -16.84 6.33
CA ASP A 71 8.95 -15.96 5.21
C ASP A 71 7.87 -14.87 5.05
N ASP A 72 8.24 -13.75 4.42
CA ASP A 72 7.31 -12.65 4.09
C ASP A 72 6.09 -13.14 3.29
N ASN A 73 6.29 -14.13 2.40
CA ASN A 73 5.23 -14.84 1.73
C ASN A 73 5.05 -16.24 2.34
N VAL A 74 4.04 -16.38 3.19
CA VAL A 74 3.71 -17.64 3.88
C VAL A 74 3.49 -18.83 2.92
N LEU A 75 3.12 -18.59 1.66
CA LEU A 75 2.95 -19.66 0.68
C LEU A 75 4.27 -20.35 0.32
N VAL A 76 5.40 -19.67 0.50
CA VAL A 76 6.75 -20.22 0.25
C VAL A 76 7.14 -21.22 1.35
N ASN A 77 6.71 -20.99 2.60
CA ASN A 77 6.97 -21.93 3.70
C ASN A 77 6.15 -23.23 3.60
N LEU A 78 5.04 -23.23 2.86
CA LEU A 78 4.17 -24.40 2.72
C LEU A 78 4.82 -25.46 1.80
N LYS A 79 4.99 -26.69 2.32
CA LYS A 79 5.60 -27.79 1.56
C LYS A 79 4.60 -28.82 1.03
N LYS A 80 3.45 -29.02 1.70
CA LYS A 80 2.43 -30.03 1.33
C LYS A 80 1.04 -29.58 1.81
N PRO A 81 -0.05 -30.04 1.15
CA PRO A 81 -0.08 -30.76 -0.13
C PRO A 81 0.06 -29.82 -1.33
N VAL A 82 0.68 -30.30 -2.42
CA VAL A 82 1.05 -29.48 -3.59
C VAL A 82 -0.16 -28.87 -4.29
N TRP A 83 -1.27 -29.60 -4.40
CA TRP A 83 -2.49 -29.12 -5.06
C TRP A 83 -3.07 -27.88 -4.37
N LEU A 84 -3.00 -27.82 -3.04
CA LEU A 84 -3.53 -26.70 -2.26
C LEU A 84 -2.68 -25.46 -2.44
N ILE A 85 -1.34 -25.62 -2.45
CA ILE A 85 -0.39 -24.54 -2.69
C ILE A 85 -0.55 -24.00 -4.11
N ALA A 86 -0.72 -24.87 -5.10
CA ALA A 86 -0.96 -24.48 -6.49
C ALA A 86 -2.28 -23.68 -6.63
N SER A 87 -3.36 -24.15 -6.00
CA SER A 87 -4.65 -23.43 -5.99
C SER A 87 -4.54 -22.06 -5.32
N ALA A 88 -3.85 -21.96 -4.18
CA ALA A 88 -3.63 -20.69 -3.49
C ALA A 88 -2.84 -19.70 -4.37
N ASN A 89 -1.75 -20.14 -5.00
CA ASN A 89 -0.98 -19.32 -5.94
C ASN A 89 -1.81 -18.88 -7.15
N LEU A 90 -2.68 -19.76 -7.70
CA LEU A 90 -3.58 -19.39 -8.78
C LEU A 90 -4.57 -18.28 -8.37
N MET A 91 -5.12 -18.36 -7.16
CA MET A 91 -5.99 -17.31 -6.62
C MET A 91 -5.24 -15.98 -6.46
N VAL A 92 -3.99 -16.01 -6.00
CA VAL A 92 -3.12 -14.83 -5.91
C VAL A 92 -2.89 -14.23 -7.30
N VAL A 93 -2.62 -15.04 -8.33
CA VAL A 93 -2.45 -14.56 -9.72
C VAL A 93 -3.72 -13.88 -10.23
N ILE A 94 -4.89 -14.50 -10.06
CA ILE A 94 -6.17 -13.91 -10.49
C ILE A 94 -6.40 -12.57 -9.78
N TYR A 95 -6.16 -12.52 -8.48
CA TYR A 95 -6.27 -11.31 -7.68
C TYR A 95 -5.33 -10.20 -8.17
N ILE A 96 -4.04 -10.52 -8.39
CA ILE A 96 -3.03 -9.54 -8.82
C ILE A 96 -3.34 -8.99 -10.21
N ILE A 97 -3.82 -9.82 -11.14
CA ILE A 97 -4.24 -9.36 -12.47
C ILE A 97 -5.34 -8.29 -12.34
N GLY A 98 -6.35 -8.55 -11.52
CA GLY A 98 -7.44 -7.60 -11.29
C GLY A 98 -6.99 -6.32 -10.59
N SER A 99 -6.24 -6.45 -9.49
CA SER A 99 -5.78 -5.30 -8.71
C SER A 99 -4.81 -4.42 -9.50
N TYR A 100 -3.93 -5.01 -10.32
CA TYR A 100 -3.03 -4.27 -11.20
C TYR A 100 -3.80 -3.32 -12.13
N GLN A 101 -4.91 -3.76 -12.73
CA GLN A 101 -5.69 -2.89 -13.62
C GLN A 101 -6.28 -1.68 -12.88
N VAL A 102 -6.78 -1.88 -11.66
CA VAL A 102 -7.38 -0.82 -10.84
C VAL A 102 -6.35 0.22 -10.44
N TYR A 103 -5.12 -0.18 -10.09
CA TYR A 103 -4.06 0.78 -9.75
C TYR A 103 -3.39 1.40 -10.99
N ALA A 104 -3.21 0.63 -12.06
CA ALA A 104 -2.53 1.10 -13.26
C ALA A 104 -3.34 2.16 -14.02
N ILE A 105 -4.68 2.14 -13.97
CA ILE A 105 -5.51 3.14 -14.67
C ILE A 105 -5.18 4.58 -14.25
N LEU A 106 -4.96 4.82 -12.95
CA LEU A 106 -4.60 6.14 -12.44
C LEU A 106 -3.23 6.60 -12.99
N VAL A 107 -2.27 5.68 -13.05
CA VAL A 107 -0.94 5.98 -13.59
C VAL A 107 -1.01 6.23 -15.09
N PHE A 108 -1.81 5.46 -15.83
CA PHE A 108 -2.01 5.67 -17.26
C PHE A 108 -2.62 7.04 -17.57
N GLU A 109 -3.60 7.49 -16.80
CA GLU A 109 -4.17 8.83 -16.97
C GLU A 109 -3.15 9.94 -16.71
N LEU A 110 -2.26 9.76 -15.72
CA LEU A 110 -1.17 10.69 -15.45
C LEU A 110 -0.14 10.72 -16.58
N LEU A 111 0.28 9.55 -17.08
CA LEU A 111 1.24 9.44 -18.18
C LEU A 111 0.67 10.02 -19.48
N ASP A 112 -0.58 9.70 -19.84
CA ASP A 112 -1.26 10.25 -21.01
C ASP A 112 -1.32 11.78 -20.92
N ARG A 113 -1.70 12.32 -19.75
CA ARG A 113 -1.74 13.77 -19.52
C ARG A 113 -0.36 14.42 -19.66
N MET A 114 0.69 13.78 -19.15
CA MET A 114 2.06 14.28 -19.26
C MET A 114 2.54 14.28 -20.71
N MET A 115 2.29 13.20 -21.46
CA MET A 115 2.71 13.08 -22.86
C MET A 115 2.01 14.09 -23.76
N VAL A 116 0.72 14.33 -23.55
CA VAL A 116 -0.03 15.34 -24.31
C VAL A 116 0.40 16.76 -23.93
N LYS A 117 0.45 17.09 -22.62
CA LYS A 117 0.67 18.48 -22.20
C LYS A 117 2.13 18.93 -22.21
N LYS A 118 3.07 18.01 -21.96
CA LYS A 118 4.50 18.34 -21.78
C LYS A 118 5.33 17.96 -23.00
N ILE A 119 5.01 16.85 -23.66
CA ILE A 119 5.75 16.31 -24.81
C ILE A 119 5.02 16.61 -26.13
N ASN A 120 3.81 17.18 -26.07
CA ASN A 120 3.00 17.58 -27.22
C ASN A 120 2.69 16.42 -28.19
N PHE A 121 2.64 15.19 -27.66
CA PHE A 121 2.36 14.00 -28.44
C PHE A 121 0.86 13.92 -28.77
N PRO A 122 0.47 13.64 -30.03
CA PRO A 122 -0.93 13.63 -30.43
C PRO A 122 -1.71 12.53 -29.68
N PRO A 123 -2.90 12.85 -29.13
CA PRO A 123 -3.72 11.85 -28.47
C PRO A 123 -4.20 10.83 -29.49
N GLY A 124 -4.07 9.54 -29.18
CA GLY A 124 -4.46 8.47 -30.08
C GLY A 124 -4.08 7.08 -29.58
N ILE A 125 -4.33 6.07 -30.41
CA ILE A 125 -4.02 4.67 -30.10
C ILE A 125 -2.51 4.48 -29.93
N ALA A 126 -1.69 5.14 -30.76
CA ALA A 126 -0.24 5.07 -30.67
C ALA A 126 0.29 5.58 -29.33
N LEU A 127 -0.21 6.71 -28.84
CA LEU A 127 0.17 7.25 -27.53
C LEU A 127 -0.13 6.24 -26.42
N ARG A 128 -1.37 5.73 -26.39
CA ARG A 128 -1.82 4.77 -25.37
C ARG A 128 -1.00 3.49 -25.40
N LEU A 129 -0.66 3.00 -26.60
CA LEU A 129 0.16 1.80 -26.75
C LEU A 129 1.56 2.03 -26.20
N ILE A 130 2.22 3.13 -26.60
CA ILE A 130 3.56 3.47 -26.15
C ILE A 130 3.59 3.66 -24.63
N ALA A 131 2.70 4.50 -24.09
CA ALA A 131 2.69 4.83 -22.67
C ALA A 131 2.41 3.59 -21.79
N ARG A 132 1.47 2.74 -22.18
CA ARG A 132 1.13 1.52 -21.44
C ARG A 132 2.24 0.47 -21.56
N SER A 133 2.75 0.21 -22.76
CA SER A 133 3.85 -0.73 -22.95
C SER A 133 5.12 -0.29 -22.23
N SER A 134 5.45 1.00 -22.24
CA SER A 134 6.60 1.52 -21.50
C SER A 134 6.42 1.38 -19.99
N TYR A 135 5.21 1.62 -19.48
CA TYR A 135 4.93 1.45 -18.05
C TYR A 135 5.03 -0.02 -17.63
N VAL A 136 4.42 -0.93 -18.39
CA VAL A 136 4.48 -2.37 -18.11
C VAL A 136 5.93 -2.85 -18.17
N ALA A 137 6.68 -2.50 -19.22
CA ALA A 137 8.09 -2.87 -19.36
C ALA A 137 8.94 -2.33 -18.20
N TYR A 138 8.70 -1.08 -17.78
CA TYR A 138 9.38 -0.49 -16.62
C TYR A 138 9.05 -1.23 -15.32
N THR A 139 7.77 -1.49 -15.03
CA THR A 139 7.38 -2.21 -13.81
C THR A 139 7.90 -3.65 -13.79
N LEU A 140 7.95 -4.31 -14.95
CA LEU A 140 8.54 -5.64 -15.11
C LEU A 140 10.04 -5.61 -14.83
N PHE A 141 10.76 -4.65 -15.41
CA PHE A 141 12.20 -4.48 -15.18
C PHE A 141 12.51 -4.26 -13.70
N VAL A 142 11.77 -3.35 -13.03
CA VAL A 142 11.93 -3.09 -11.60
C VAL A 142 11.62 -4.34 -10.78
N GLY A 143 10.54 -5.07 -11.10
CA GLY A 143 10.14 -6.27 -10.37
C GLY A 143 11.14 -7.42 -10.48
N ILE A 144 11.79 -7.59 -11.64
CA ILE A 144 12.86 -8.58 -11.82
C ILE A 144 14.14 -8.13 -11.10
N THR A 145 14.44 -6.83 -11.12
CA THR A 145 15.66 -6.30 -10.50
C THR A 145 15.59 -6.35 -8.97
N PHE A 146 14.45 -6.02 -8.37
CA PHE A 146 14.31 -5.92 -6.90
C PHE A 146 13.25 -6.89 -6.37
N PRO A 147 13.56 -8.19 -6.25
CA PRO A 147 12.60 -9.20 -5.80
C PRO A 147 12.39 -9.25 -4.27
N PHE A 148 12.67 -8.16 -3.55
CA PHE A 148 12.59 -8.06 -2.08
C PHE A 148 11.21 -7.57 -1.65
N PHE A 149 10.18 -8.38 -1.88
CA PHE A 149 8.78 -7.94 -1.74
C PHE A 149 8.48 -7.40 -0.33
N GLY A 150 8.80 -8.15 0.73
CA GLY A 150 8.48 -7.72 2.10
C GLY A 150 9.23 -6.46 2.55
N ASP A 151 10.48 -6.28 2.12
CA ASP A 151 11.23 -5.06 2.42
C ASP A 151 10.77 -3.85 1.61
N LEU A 152 10.36 -4.05 0.36
CA LEU A 152 9.72 -3.00 -0.44
C LEU A 152 8.39 -2.58 0.19
N LEU A 153 7.59 -3.53 0.67
CA LEU A 153 6.34 -3.24 1.40
C LEU A 153 6.62 -2.42 2.66
N GLY A 154 7.62 -2.80 3.45
CA GLY A 154 7.98 -2.08 4.66
C GLY A 154 8.53 -0.68 4.38
N PHE A 155 9.39 -0.55 3.37
CA PHE A 155 9.91 0.74 2.93
C PHE A 155 8.81 1.67 2.42
N PHE A 156 7.96 1.23 1.47
CA PHE A 156 6.90 2.08 0.92
C PHE A 156 5.75 2.30 1.90
N GLY A 157 5.47 1.35 2.79
CA GLY A 157 4.55 1.53 3.92
C GLY A 157 5.00 2.64 4.85
N GLY A 158 6.30 2.69 5.14
CA GLY A 158 6.93 3.76 5.91
C GLY A 158 7.00 5.09 5.17
N PHE A 159 7.72 5.12 4.07
CA PHE A 159 8.03 6.35 3.33
C PHE A 159 6.83 6.93 2.57
N GLY A 160 6.06 6.08 1.90
CA GLY A 160 4.93 6.52 1.08
C GLY A 160 3.65 6.65 1.88
N PHE A 161 3.21 5.56 2.50
CA PHE A 161 1.87 5.51 3.10
C PHE A 161 1.79 6.21 4.45
N SER A 162 2.79 6.09 5.33
CA SER A 162 2.71 6.71 6.66
C SER A 162 2.52 8.24 6.60
N PRO A 163 3.25 9.02 5.78
CA PRO A 163 3.01 10.46 5.60
C PRO A 163 1.61 10.80 5.15
N THR A 164 1.10 10.05 4.16
CA THR A 164 -0.24 10.28 3.63
C THR A 164 -1.34 9.96 4.66
N SER A 165 -1.09 9.05 5.61
CA SER A 165 -2.04 8.73 6.68
C SER A 165 -2.19 9.84 7.72
N TYR A 166 -1.10 10.52 8.13
CA TYR A 166 -1.19 11.59 9.13
C TYR A 166 -1.33 13.00 8.55
N SER A 167 -1.11 13.18 7.24
CA SER A 167 -1.30 14.48 6.56
C SER A 167 -2.71 15.07 6.73
N PRO A 168 -3.81 14.28 6.64
CA PRO A 168 -5.16 14.79 6.93
C PRO A 168 -5.31 15.37 8.34
N SER A 169 -4.62 14.83 9.33
CA SER A 169 -4.62 15.37 10.71
C SER A 169 -3.97 16.75 10.76
N ILE A 170 -2.87 16.96 10.02
CA ILE A 170 -2.22 18.27 9.88
C ILE A 170 -3.17 19.24 9.17
N MET A 171 -3.73 18.84 8.03
CA MET A 171 -4.67 19.66 7.27
C MET A 171 -5.89 20.07 8.12
N TRP A 172 -6.43 19.14 8.90
CA TRP A 172 -7.56 19.40 9.79
C TRP A 172 -7.22 20.41 10.89
N LEU A 173 -6.03 20.32 11.50
CA LEU A 173 -5.55 21.29 12.49
C LEU A 173 -5.40 22.70 11.90
N VAL A 174 -4.86 22.81 10.68
CA VAL A 174 -4.67 24.10 9.98
C VAL A 174 -6.01 24.73 9.58
N ILE A 175 -6.95 23.93 9.05
CA ILE A 175 -8.23 24.42 8.54
C ILE A 175 -9.21 24.74 9.67
N LYS A 176 -9.37 23.85 10.65
CA LYS A 176 -10.41 23.98 11.69
C LYS A 176 -9.97 24.72 12.94
N LYS A 177 -8.66 24.91 13.15
CA LYS A 177 -8.08 25.63 14.30
C LYS A 177 -8.79 25.32 15.64
N PRO A 178 -8.89 24.05 16.04
CA PRO A 178 -9.61 23.65 17.25
C PRO A 178 -8.97 24.27 18.50
N LYS A 179 -9.75 24.40 19.58
CA LYS A 179 -9.23 24.85 20.88
C LYS A 179 -8.07 23.97 21.33
N ARG A 180 -6.96 24.60 21.74
CA ARG A 180 -5.79 23.90 22.27
C ARG A 180 -6.22 23.03 23.46
N PHE A 181 -5.65 21.83 23.56
CA PHE A 181 -5.99 20.80 24.55
C PHE A 181 -7.43 20.25 24.50
N SER A 182 -8.21 20.56 23.47
CA SER A 182 -9.45 19.82 23.21
C SER A 182 -9.13 18.36 22.84
N ALA A 183 -10.02 17.41 23.17
CA ALA A 183 -9.86 16.01 22.81
C ALA A 183 -9.52 15.80 21.32
N LYS A 184 -10.18 16.53 20.41
CA LYS A 184 -9.92 16.44 18.96
C LYS A 184 -8.53 16.98 18.57
N TRP A 185 -8.03 17.98 19.30
CA TRP A 185 -6.68 18.53 19.10
C TRP A 185 -5.63 17.52 19.54
N ILE A 186 -5.81 16.90 20.72
CA ILE A 186 -4.91 15.85 21.23
C ILE A 186 -4.87 14.67 20.26
N ILE A 187 -6.03 14.14 19.85
CA ILE A 187 -6.12 13.01 18.91
C ILE A 187 -5.35 13.31 17.62
N SER A 188 -5.53 14.51 17.05
CA SER A 188 -4.86 14.88 15.80
C SER A 188 -3.34 14.94 15.95
N TRP A 189 -2.83 15.49 17.06
CA TRP A 189 -1.40 15.49 17.35
C TRP A 189 -0.85 14.09 17.64
N SER A 190 -1.62 13.24 18.33
CA SER A 190 -1.25 11.85 18.54
C SER A 190 -1.12 11.09 17.22
N CYS A 191 -2.05 11.27 16.26
CA CYS A 191 -1.95 10.66 14.93
C CYS A 191 -0.68 11.11 14.18
N ILE A 192 -0.34 12.40 14.27
CA ILE A 192 0.88 12.94 13.66
C ILE A 192 2.13 12.34 14.28
N PHE A 193 2.19 12.31 15.61
CA PHE A 193 3.32 11.75 16.34
C PHE A 193 3.49 10.27 16.02
N VAL A 194 2.43 9.47 16.18
CA VAL A 194 2.47 8.03 15.86
C VAL A 194 2.87 7.79 14.41
N GLY A 195 2.27 8.50 13.46
CA GLY A 195 2.61 8.37 12.04
C GLY A 195 4.06 8.71 11.72
N PHE A 196 4.61 9.76 12.34
CA PHE A 196 6.02 10.13 12.19
C PHE A 196 6.97 9.08 12.78
N PHE A 197 6.62 8.54 13.96
CA PHE A 197 7.39 7.48 14.61
C PHE A 197 7.25 6.11 13.95
N ILE A 198 6.23 5.90 13.11
CA ILE A 198 6.17 4.74 12.22
C ILE A 198 7.04 5.00 10.99
N MET A 199 6.90 6.16 10.35
CA MET A 199 7.60 6.54 9.12
C MET A 199 9.13 6.40 9.25
N LEU A 200 9.75 7.03 10.26
CA LEU A 200 11.21 7.07 10.36
C LEU A 200 11.84 5.67 10.54
N PRO A 201 11.46 4.88 11.56
CA PRO A 201 12.06 3.58 11.76
C PRO A 201 11.75 2.64 10.61
N SER A 202 10.52 2.61 10.10
CA SER A 202 10.15 1.69 9.01
C SER A 202 10.88 1.99 7.70
N THR A 203 11.03 3.26 7.35
CA THR A 203 11.82 3.65 6.17
C THR A 203 13.28 3.23 6.33
N ILE A 204 13.89 3.46 7.50
CA ILE A 204 15.28 3.06 7.77
C ILE A 204 15.41 1.53 7.78
N GLY A 205 14.46 0.82 8.40
CA GLY A 205 14.42 -0.63 8.50
C GLY A 205 14.31 -1.30 7.13
N GLY A 206 13.31 -0.90 6.34
CA GLY A 206 13.12 -1.41 4.99
C GLY A 206 14.29 -1.09 4.07
N PHE A 207 14.81 0.14 4.11
CA PHE A 207 15.96 0.50 3.28
C PHE A 207 17.22 -0.29 3.65
N ARG A 208 17.49 -0.48 4.94
CA ARG A 208 18.64 -1.26 5.42
C ARG A 208 18.50 -2.73 5.05
N ASN A 209 17.30 -3.30 5.16
CA ASN A 209 17.04 -4.68 4.73
C ASN A 209 17.24 -4.84 3.22
N ILE A 210 16.70 -3.94 2.39
CA ILE A 210 16.93 -3.96 0.93
C ILE A 210 18.43 -3.96 0.61
N ILE A 211 19.23 -3.13 1.28
CA ILE A 211 20.69 -3.09 1.06
C ILE A 211 21.35 -4.42 1.46
N ALA A 212 20.92 -5.00 2.59
CA ALA A 212 21.47 -6.27 3.06
C ALA A 212 21.15 -7.40 2.06
N ASP A 213 19.91 -7.49 1.61
CA ASP A 213 19.46 -8.52 0.67
C ASP A 213 20.03 -8.31 -0.73
N ALA A 214 20.14 -7.05 -1.19
CA ALA A 214 20.78 -6.72 -2.46
C ALA A 214 22.28 -7.03 -2.47
N SER A 215 22.95 -7.03 -1.31
CA SER A 215 24.38 -7.35 -1.22
C SER A 215 24.70 -8.83 -1.42
N THR A 216 23.73 -9.71 -1.15
CA THR A 216 23.86 -11.17 -1.31
C THR A 216 23.21 -11.67 -2.61
N TYR A 217 22.33 -10.86 -3.21
CA TYR A 217 21.62 -11.20 -4.44
C TYR A 217 22.52 -11.10 -5.68
N SER A 218 22.61 -12.18 -6.46
CA SER A 218 23.27 -12.17 -7.76
C SER A 218 22.27 -11.74 -8.83
N PHE A 219 22.47 -10.54 -9.38
CA PHE A 219 21.62 -10.05 -10.45
C PHE A 219 21.87 -10.85 -11.74
N TYR A 220 20.79 -11.39 -12.33
CA TYR A 220 20.78 -11.95 -13.69
C TYR A 220 21.75 -13.13 -13.93
N THR A 221 22.02 -13.95 -12.91
CA THR A 221 22.86 -15.18 -13.02
C THR A 221 22.07 -16.44 -12.72
#